data_AF-A0AA89ANJ7-F1
#
_entry.id   AF-A0AA89ANJ7-F1
#
_cell.length_a   1.000
_cell.length_b   1.000
_cell.length_c   1.000
_cell.angle_alpha   90.00
_cell.angle_beta   90.00
_cell.angle_gamma   90.00
#
_symmetry.space_group_name_H-M   'P 1'
#
loop_
_entity.id
_entity.type
_entity.pdbx_description
1 polymer ?
#
loop_
_entity_poly.entity_id
_entity_poly.type
_entity_poly.pdbx_seq_one_letter_code
_entity_poly.pdbx_strand_id
1 'polypeptide(L)'
;WGKASNKDLGRSLDDWKLKGDLGSSFRNDLDLLDTVPVLSFWVAEYYIPGFLALSVALGSKFNTRETSLLRFLTILSLFQEQVDPFSLVADELAILANRLRSMVVAEVPKLASAAEYFFKMGVEGKRFRPTVLLLMATALNLPLSGPASVGSVNMLSTELRTRQQCIAEITEMIHVASLLHDDVLDDADTRRGIGSLNFVMGNKLAVLAGDFLLSRACVALASLKNTEVVSLLATVVEHLVTGETMQMTTTSEQRCSMEYYLQKTYYKTASLISNSCKAIALLAGHTAEVSMLAFEYGKN
;
A
#
# COMPACT_ATOMS: atom_id res chain seq x y z
N TRP A 1 45.43 -21.54 16.09
CA TRP A 1 46.50 -20.69 15.52
C TRP A 1 45.83 -19.41 15.03
N GLY A 2 45.93 -18.21 15.61
CA GLY A 2 46.58 -17.71 16.82
C GLY A 2 45.75 -16.54 17.37
N LYS A 3 45.93 -16.24 18.67
CA LYS A 3 45.32 -15.14 19.43
C LYS A 3 46.06 -13.82 19.13
N ALA A 4 45.35 -12.69 19.20
CA ALA A 4 45.95 -11.42 19.61
C ALA A 4 44.96 -10.66 20.49
N SER A 5 45.36 -10.50 21.75
CA SER A 5 44.81 -9.62 22.78
C SER A 5 45.67 -8.37 22.80
N ASN A 6 45.09 -7.19 22.99
CA ASN A 6 45.81 -6.13 23.69
C ASN A 6 44.86 -5.32 24.56
N LYS A 7 45.24 -5.24 25.83
CA LYS A 7 44.61 -4.49 26.92
C LYS A 7 45.46 -3.25 27.20
N ASP A 8 44.83 -2.31 27.89
CA ASP A 8 45.39 -1.23 28.71
C ASP A 8 45.79 0.07 28.02
N LEU A 9 45.00 1.12 28.31
CA LEU A 9 45.50 2.32 28.97
C LEU A 9 44.33 3.09 29.58
N GLY A 10 44.21 3.04 30.90
CA GLY A 10 43.35 3.93 31.67
C GLY A 10 43.94 5.32 31.79
N ARG A 11 43.09 6.35 31.73
CA ARG A 11 43.30 7.63 32.42
C ARG A 11 41.99 8.05 33.08
N SER A 12 42.16 8.65 34.24
CA SER A 12 41.17 9.01 35.23
C SER A 12 41.05 10.54 35.31
N LEU A 13 39.89 10.99 35.80
CA LEU A 13 39.58 12.26 36.47
C LEU A 13 39.49 13.55 35.63
N ASP A 14 38.32 14.17 35.79
CA ASP A 14 38.06 15.60 35.96
C ASP A 14 38.43 16.56 34.83
N ASP A 15 37.45 16.87 33.97
CA ASP A 15 37.30 18.25 33.48
C ASP A 15 35.88 18.56 32.99
N TRP A 16 34.92 18.63 33.92
CA TRP A 16 33.60 19.23 33.69
C TRP A 16 33.39 20.33 34.73
N LYS A 17 33.72 21.59 34.38
CA LYS A 17 33.01 22.80 34.85
C LYS A 17 33.39 24.07 34.08
N LEU A 18 32.42 24.53 33.28
CA LEU A 18 31.90 25.91 33.17
C LEU A 18 32.82 27.07 32.76
N LYS A 19 32.62 27.52 31.50
CA LYS A 19 32.29 28.89 31.02
C LYS A 19 32.44 28.86 29.49
N GLY A 20 31.40 28.88 28.66
CA GLY A 20 30.37 29.91 28.57
C GLY A 20 30.83 30.94 27.53
N ASP A 21 30.49 30.76 26.24
CA ASP A 21 29.71 31.74 25.48
C ASP A 21 29.40 31.29 24.04
N LEU A 22 28.33 31.88 23.52
CA LEU A 22 27.64 31.72 22.23
C LEU A 22 28.49 31.29 21.01
N GLY A 23 27.89 30.39 20.22
CA GLY A 23 28.11 30.35 18.77
C GLY A 23 28.67 29.03 18.23
N SER A 24 27.89 27.95 18.28
CA SER A 24 27.98 26.81 17.34
C SER A 24 27.09 25.65 17.79
N SER A 25 25.79 25.70 17.44
CA SER A 25 24.98 24.48 17.31
C SER A 25 23.90 24.73 16.27
N PHE A 26 24.35 24.95 15.04
CA PHE A 26 23.56 24.86 13.81
C PHE A 26 24.35 23.97 12.85
N ARG A 27 24.63 22.75 13.30
CA ARG A 27 25.19 21.64 12.54
C ARG A 27 25.17 20.44 13.46
N ASN A 28 24.53 19.37 12.99
CA ASN A 28 24.31 18.08 13.65
C ASN A 28 23.00 18.00 14.44
N ASP A 29 21.90 18.05 13.70
CA ASP A 29 20.62 17.38 14.02
C ASP A 29 19.81 17.24 12.71
N LEU A 30 20.45 16.64 11.68
CA LEU A 30 19.78 16.34 10.39
C LEU A 30 19.76 14.84 10.06
N ASP A 31 20.05 13.99 11.04
CA ASP A 31 20.03 12.52 10.90
C ASP A 31 19.00 11.85 11.83
N LEU A 32 17.96 12.59 12.26
CA LEU A 32 16.90 12.10 13.16
C LEU A 32 15.48 12.31 12.61
N LEU A 33 15.35 12.57 11.30
CA LEU A 33 14.05 12.83 10.64
C LEU A 33 13.51 11.69 9.77
N ASP A 34 14.16 10.52 9.72
CA ASP A 34 13.68 9.38 8.90
C ASP A 34 12.94 8.29 9.70
N THR A 35 12.52 8.57 10.94
CA THR A 35 11.76 7.61 11.77
C THR A 35 10.52 8.20 12.44
N VAL A 36 9.59 8.77 11.66
CA VAL A 36 8.16 8.84 12.05
C VAL A 36 7.27 8.59 10.81
N PRO A 37 6.36 7.60 10.85
CA PRO A 37 5.47 7.31 9.73
C PRO A 37 4.34 8.35 9.64
N VAL A 38 4.10 8.84 8.42
CA VAL A 38 2.81 9.29 7.85
C VAL A 38 1.65 9.37 8.87
N LEU A 39 1.58 10.49 9.61
CA LEU A 39 0.42 10.81 10.47
C LEU A 39 0.15 12.31 10.60
N SER A 40 0.74 13.15 9.75
CA SER A 40 0.53 14.61 9.76
C SER A 40 -0.24 15.17 8.57
N PHE A 41 -0.80 14.32 7.69
CA PHE A 41 -1.72 14.78 6.62
C PHE A 41 -3.20 14.42 6.85
N TRP A 42 -3.55 13.87 8.02
CA TRP A 42 -4.94 13.58 8.40
C TRP A 42 -5.53 14.55 9.44
N VAL A 43 -4.88 15.69 9.70
CA VAL A 43 -5.35 16.68 10.70
C VAL A 43 -5.70 18.04 10.07
N ALA A 44 -5.54 18.24 8.75
CA ALA A 44 -5.85 19.52 8.10
C ALA A 44 -7.27 19.63 7.51
N GLU A 45 -8.12 18.62 7.65
CA GLU A 45 -9.56 18.71 7.30
C GLU A 45 -10.49 18.82 8.52
N TYR A 46 -9.94 18.77 9.73
CA TYR A 46 -10.69 18.93 10.98
C TYR A 46 -10.55 20.32 11.57
N TYR A 47 -10.90 21.37 10.81
CA TYR A 47 -11.22 22.69 11.37
C TYR A 47 -12.28 23.39 10.52
N ILE A 48 -13.49 22.80 10.49
CA ILE A 48 -14.72 23.56 10.21
C ILE A 48 -15.31 24.04 11.54
N PRO A 49 -14.86 25.20 12.06
CA PRO A 49 -15.80 26.10 12.73
C PRO A 49 -15.93 27.45 12.02
N GLY A 50 -15.24 27.67 10.89
CA GLY A 50 -15.33 28.93 10.14
C GLY A 50 -16.53 29.04 9.19
N PHE A 51 -16.99 27.91 8.61
CA PHE A 51 -18.01 27.94 7.55
C PHE A 51 -19.44 28.08 8.10
N LEU A 52 -19.67 27.66 9.36
CA LEU A 52 -20.96 27.81 10.02
C LEU A 52 -21.26 29.28 10.36
N ALA A 53 -20.23 30.06 10.72
CA ALA A 53 -20.38 31.49 11.02
C ALA A 53 -20.73 32.31 9.76
N LEU A 54 -20.19 31.95 8.60
CA LEU A 54 -20.45 32.67 7.35
C LEU A 54 -21.83 32.36 6.77
N SER A 55 -22.31 31.11 6.88
CA SER A 55 -23.64 30.72 6.42
C SER A 55 -24.78 31.30 7.28
N VAL A 56 -24.58 31.41 8.60
CA VAL A 56 -25.53 32.06 9.51
C VAL A 56 -25.53 33.58 9.32
N ALA A 57 -24.37 34.20 9.07
CA ALA A 57 -24.26 35.65 8.84
C ALA A 57 -24.85 36.10 7.48
N LEU A 58 -24.84 35.24 6.46
CA LEU A 58 -25.42 35.53 5.14
C LEU A 58 -26.92 35.17 5.02
N GLY A 59 -27.49 34.51 6.05
CA GLY A 59 -28.88 34.04 6.08
C GLY A 59 -29.95 35.13 6.14
N SER A 60 -29.59 36.42 6.18
CA SER A 60 -30.57 37.52 6.18
C SER A 60 -31.07 37.93 4.79
N LYS A 61 -30.56 37.34 3.70
CA LYS A 61 -30.85 37.77 2.32
C LYS A 61 -31.42 36.73 1.35
N PHE A 62 -31.70 35.50 1.78
CA PHE A 62 -32.24 34.46 0.88
C PHE A 62 -33.59 33.89 1.31
N ASN A 63 -34.45 33.68 0.32
CA ASN A 63 -35.84 33.26 0.41
C ASN A 63 -36.00 31.90 1.13
N THR A 64 -36.98 31.80 2.04
CA THR A 64 -37.19 30.74 3.05
C THR A 64 -37.37 29.31 2.52
N ARG A 65 -37.55 29.10 1.21
CA ARG A 65 -37.69 27.76 0.60
C ARG A 65 -36.35 27.13 0.18
N GLU A 66 -35.38 27.91 -0.29
CA GLU A 66 -34.06 27.38 -0.72
C GLU A 66 -33.18 27.02 0.48
N THR A 67 -33.28 27.77 1.58
CA THR A 67 -32.58 27.48 2.83
C THR A 67 -33.05 26.19 3.50
N SER A 68 -34.30 25.79 3.27
CA SER A 68 -34.86 24.54 3.79
C SER A 68 -34.35 23.32 3.04
N LEU A 69 -34.19 23.41 1.71
CA LEU A 69 -33.62 22.34 0.88
C LEU A 69 -32.12 22.17 1.10
N LEU A 70 -31.36 23.27 1.21
CA LEU A 70 -29.94 23.19 1.56
C LEU A 70 -29.76 22.57 2.95
N ARG A 71 -30.56 22.98 3.95
CA ARG A 71 -30.55 22.35 5.27
C ARG A 71 -30.94 20.88 5.22
N PHE A 72 -31.93 20.50 4.41
CA PHE A 72 -32.32 19.09 4.23
C PHE A 72 -31.23 18.25 3.58
N LEU A 73 -30.53 18.79 2.56
CA LEU A 73 -29.40 18.13 1.90
C LEU A 73 -28.18 18.03 2.82
N THR A 74 -27.88 19.06 3.61
CA THR A 74 -26.83 19.02 4.63
C THR A 74 -27.16 18.03 5.75
N ILE A 75 -28.43 17.95 6.17
CA ILE A 75 -28.89 16.95 7.14
C ILE A 75 -28.79 15.54 6.55
N LEU A 76 -29.15 15.33 5.28
CA LEU A 76 -28.95 14.04 4.59
C LEU A 76 -27.47 13.64 4.48
N SER A 77 -26.56 14.58 4.22
CA SER A 77 -25.12 14.29 4.25
C SER A 77 -24.58 14.01 5.65
N LEU A 78 -25.22 14.54 6.70
CA LEU A 78 -24.85 14.31 8.10
C LEU A 78 -25.35 12.95 8.63
N PHE A 79 -26.27 12.29 7.94
CA PHE A 79 -26.86 11.00 8.34
C PHE A 79 -26.37 9.80 7.51
N GLN A 80 -25.36 9.95 6.64
CA GLN A 80 -24.62 8.78 6.19
C GLN A 80 -23.79 8.28 7.37
N GLU A 81 -24.28 7.24 8.06
CA GLU A 81 -23.41 6.41 8.88
C GLU A 81 -22.19 6.04 8.03
N GLN A 82 -21.02 6.53 8.43
CA GLN A 82 -19.77 6.19 7.77
C GLN A 82 -19.53 4.70 8.02
N VAL A 83 -19.93 3.87 7.06
CA VAL A 83 -19.65 2.43 7.11
C VAL A 83 -18.15 2.24 6.96
N ASP A 84 -17.53 1.50 7.88
CA ASP A 84 -16.11 1.18 7.81
C ASP A 84 -15.80 0.39 6.53
N PRO A 85 -14.99 0.92 5.59
CA PRO A 85 -14.70 0.23 4.33
C PRO A 85 -14.04 -1.15 4.51
N PHE A 86 -13.31 -1.36 5.60
CA PHE A 86 -12.69 -2.67 5.89
C PHE A 86 -13.74 -3.70 6.31
N SER A 87 -14.74 -3.27 7.10
CA SER A 87 -15.87 -4.12 7.49
C SER A 87 -16.68 -4.64 6.30
N LEU A 88 -16.81 -3.86 5.22
CA LEU A 88 -17.55 -4.23 4.01
C LEU A 88 -16.97 -5.44 3.27
N VAL A 89 -15.67 -5.69 3.40
CA VAL A 89 -14.96 -6.76 2.68
C VAL A 89 -14.23 -7.71 3.64
N ALA A 90 -14.54 -7.67 4.94
CA ALA A 90 -13.83 -8.41 5.97
C ALA A 90 -13.84 -9.94 5.73
N ASP A 91 -15.00 -10.49 5.36
CA ASP A 91 -15.14 -11.92 5.07
C ASP A 91 -14.29 -12.35 3.87
N GLU A 92 -14.28 -11.53 2.82
CA GLU A 92 -13.47 -11.79 1.63
C GLU A 92 -11.98 -11.62 1.90
N LEU A 93 -11.58 -10.68 2.75
CA LEU A 93 -10.20 -10.54 3.20
C LEU A 93 -9.75 -11.77 3.99
N ALA A 94 -10.63 -12.40 4.76
CA ALA A 94 -10.31 -13.65 5.47
C ALA A 94 -10.11 -14.82 4.48
N ILE A 95 -10.97 -14.91 3.45
CA ILE A 95 -10.83 -15.91 2.37
C ILE A 95 -9.51 -15.69 1.61
N LEU A 96 -9.22 -14.45 1.23
CA LEU A 96 -8.00 -14.08 0.51
C LEU A 96 -6.75 -14.42 1.32
N ALA A 97 -6.74 -14.15 2.63
CA ALA A 97 -5.63 -14.51 3.51
C ALA A 97 -5.40 -16.03 3.57
N ASN A 98 -6.47 -16.82 3.63
CA ASN A 98 -6.38 -18.28 3.57
C ASN A 98 -5.82 -18.77 2.23
N ARG A 99 -6.28 -18.18 1.12
CA ARG A 99 -5.82 -18.53 -0.23
C ARG A 99 -4.34 -18.17 -0.44
N LEU A 100 -3.91 -16.99 -0.01
CA LEU A 100 -2.50 -16.58 -0.03
C LEU A 100 -1.61 -17.60 0.67
N ARG A 101 -1.98 -18.02 1.89
CA ARG A 101 -1.24 -19.08 2.62
C ARG A 101 -1.14 -20.39 1.84
N SER A 102 -2.23 -20.80 1.18
CA SER A 102 -2.23 -22.03 0.36
C SER A 102 -1.35 -21.92 -0.90
N MET A 103 -1.18 -20.71 -1.45
CA MET A 103 -0.39 -20.49 -2.67
C MET A 103 1.11 -20.46 -2.40
N VAL A 104 1.54 -20.14 -1.18
CA VAL A 104 2.96 -20.00 -0.82
C VAL A 104 3.59 -21.27 -0.25
N VAL A 105 2.87 -22.40 -0.30
CA VAL A 105 3.41 -23.72 0.09
C VAL A 105 4.53 -24.12 -0.87
N ALA A 106 5.70 -24.48 -0.34
CA ALA A 106 6.83 -24.97 -1.11
C ALA A 106 7.25 -26.38 -0.65
N GLU A 107 7.74 -27.21 -1.58
CA GLU A 107 8.25 -28.55 -1.25
C GLU A 107 9.49 -28.48 -0.36
N VAL A 108 10.29 -27.42 -0.50
CA VAL A 108 11.49 -27.18 0.32
C VAL A 108 11.07 -26.46 1.61
N PRO A 109 11.20 -27.08 2.81
CA PRO A 109 10.66 -26.53 4.04
C PRO A 109 11.23 -25.15 4.42
N LYS A 110 12.51 -24.91 4.13
CA LYS A 110 13.16 -23.61 4.39
C LYS A 110 12.56 -22.50 3.53
N LEU A 111 12.27 -22.79 2.26
CA LEU A 111 11.65 -21.83 1.35
C LEU A 111 10.19 -21.57 1.75
N ALA A 112 9.45 -22.61 2.13
CA ALA A 112 8.08 -22.48 2.61
C ALA A 112 8.01 -21.56 3.85
N SER A 113 8.87 -21.81 4.84
CA SER A 113 8.90 -20.98 6.06
C SER A 113 9.29 -19.52 5.79
N ALA A 114 10.11 -19.27 4.77
CA ALA A 114 10.55 -17.94 4.35
C ALA A 114 9.42 -17.20 3.61
N ALA A 115 8.78 -17.87 2.64
CA ALA A 115 7.67 -17.32 1.87
C ALA A 115 6.42 -17.05 2.73
N GLU A 116 6.13 -17.91 3.72
CA GLU A 116 5.00 -17.77 4.64
C GLU A 116 5.21 -16.68 5.71
N TYR A 117 6.44 -16.16 5.88
CA TYR A 117 6.81 -15.36 7.04
C TYR A 117 5.87 -14.17 7.29
N PHE A 118 5.50 -13.45 6.22
CA PHE A 118 4.61 -12.28 6.29
C PHE A 118 3.12 -12.57 6.06
N PHE A 119 2.75 -13.84 5.83
CA PHE A 119 1.36 -14.31 5.69
C PHE A 119 0.84 -15.05 6.94
N LYS A 120 1.64 -15.09 8.01
CA LYS A 120 1.22 -15.63 9.31
C LYS A 120 0.25 -14.68 10.00
N MET A 121 -0.77 -15.25 10.66
CA MET A 121 -1.73 -14.49 11.46
C MET A 121 -1.01 -13.59 12.48
N GLY A 122 -1.40 -12.30 12.52
CA GLY A 122 -0.81 -11.29 13.39
C GLY A 122 0.37 -10.50 12.78
N VAL A 123 0.96 -10.98 11.69
CA VAL A 123 2.04 -10.28 10.94
C VAL A 123 1.50 -9.70 9.62
N GLU A 124 0.30 -10.09 9.22
CA GLU A 124 -0.34 -9.58 8.02
C GLU A 124 -0.56 -8.07 8.15
N GLY A 125 -0.12 -7.31 7.14
CA GLY A 125 -0.17 -5.85 7.17
C GLY A 125 -1.61 -5.34 7.18
N LYS A 126 -1.79 -4.02 7.00
CA LYS A 126 -3.11 -3.36 7.04
C LYS A 126 -4.11 -3.82 5.94
N ARG A 127 -3.73 -4.77 5.07
CA ARG A 127 -4.50 -5.30 3.93
C ARG A 127 -5.21 -4.22 3.10
N PHE A 128 -4.59 -3.05 2.99
CA PHE A 128 -5.15 -1.89 2.30
C PHE A 128 -5.37 -2.17 0.80
N ARG A 129 -4.36 -2.72 0.10
CA ARG A 129 -4.45 -2.97 -1.35
C ARG A 129 -5.55 -3.98 -1.69
N PRO A 130 -5.64 -5.16 -1.03
CA PRO A 130 -6.77 -6.05 -1.22
C PRO A 130 -8.13 -5.38 -0.96
N THR A 131 -8.24 -4.56 0.09
CA THR A 131 -9.48 -3.84 0.42
C THR A 131 -9.92 -2.94 -0.73
N VAL A 132 -9.00 -2.10 -1.24
CA VAL A 132 -9.28 -1.21 -2.38
C VAL A 132 -9.74 -2.01 -3.61
N LEU A 133 -9.09 -3.14 -3.91
CA LEU A 133 -9.42 -3.94 -5.09
C LEU A 133 -10.77 -4.66 -4.97
N LEU A 134 -11.12 -5.15 -3.79
CA LEU A 134 -12.41 -5.81 -3.54
C LEU A 134 -13.58 -4.81 -3.58
N LEU A 135 -13.36 -3.60 -3.06
CA LEU A 135 -14.34 -2.52 -3.17
C LEU A 135 -14.49 -2.04 -4.62
N MET A 136 -13.38 -1.89 -5.36
CA MET A 136 -13.39 -1.57 -6.79
C MET A 136 -14.14 -2.63 -7.61
N ALA A 137 -13.90 -3.92 -7.35
CA ALA A 137 -14.62 -5.03 -7.98
C ALA A 137 -16.14 -4.93 -7.72
N THR A 138 -16.52 -4.59 -6.49
CA THR A 138 -17.93 -4.41 -6.12
C THR A 138 -18.56 -3.24 -6.87
N ALA A 139 -17.88 -2.09 -6.91
CA ALA A 139 -18.36 -0.89 -7.60
C ALA A 139 -18.57 -1.12 -9.10
N LEU A 140 -17.67 -1.88 -9.74
CA LEU A 140 -17.72 -2.17 -11.18
C LEU A 140 -18.72 -3.26 -11.55
N ASN A 141 -19.13 -4.11 -10.61
CA ASN A 141 -20.08 -5.20 -10.86
C ASN A 141 -21.53 -4.81 -10.57
N LEU A 142 -21.80 -3.56 -10.16
CA LEU A 142 -23.17 -3.08 -9.95
C LEU A 142 -23.92 -3.03 -11.28
N PRO A 143 -25.10 -3.66 -11.39
CA PRO A 143 -25.85 -3.68 -12.64
C PRO A 143 -26.33 -2.27 -12.99
N LEU A 144 -25.75 -1.71 -14.05
CA LEU A 144 -26.29 -0.54 -14.74
C LEU A 144 -27.53 -0.99 -15.52
N SER A 145 -28.66 -1.15 -14.84
CA SER A 145 -30.02 -1.35 -15.39
C SER A 145 -30.17 -2.38 -16.52
N GLY A 146 -30.58 -3.61 -16.18
CA GLY A 146 -31.12 -4.56 -17.16
C GLY A 146 -31.70 -5.84 -16.52
N PRO A 147 -32.84 -6.37 -17.00
CA PRO A 147 -33.41 -7.61 -16.48
C PRO A 147 -32.65 -8.80 -17.09
N ALA A 148 -31.59 -9.25 -16.43
CA ALA A 148 -30.82 -10.43 -16.85
C ALA A 148 -31.28 -11.70 -16.12
N SER A 149 -31.27 -12.84 -16.82
CA SER A 149 -31.79 -14.10 -16.30
C SER A 149 -31.01 -14.60 -15.08
N VAL A 150 -31.72 -14.73 -13.95
CA VAL A 150 -31.17 -14.90 -12.60
C VAL A 150 -30.22 -16.12 -12.45
N GLY A 151 -30.38 -17.18 -13.26
CA GLY A 151 -29.59 -18.41 -13.14
C GLY A 151 -28.20 -18.37 -13.78
N SER A 152 -28.06 -17.81 -14.99
CA SER A 152 -26.78 -17.76 -15.72
C SER A 152 -25.89 -16.61 -15.22
N VAL A 153 -26.53 -15.50 -14.84
CA VAL A 153 -25.86 -14.30 -14.31
C VAL A 153 -25.13 -14.59 -12.99
N ASN A 154 -25.73 -15.37 -12.09
CA ASN A 154 -25.14 -15.66 -10.78
C ASN A 154 -23.87 -16.54 -10.85
N MET A 155 -23.79 -17.48 -11.80
CA MET A 155 -22.58 -18.29 -12.00
C MET A 155 -21.47 -17.46 -12.65
N LEU A 156 -21.81 -16.67 -13.68
CA LEU A 156 -20.85 -15.78 -14.34
C LEU A 156 -20.32 -14.70 -13.39
N SER A 157 -21.16 -14.14 -12.53
CA SER A 157 -20.76 -13.16 -11.52
C SER A 157 -19.86 -13.76 -10.44
N THR A 158 -20.06 -15.03 -10.08
CA THR A 158 -19.22 -15.73 -9.10
C THR A 158 -17.83 -16.04 -9.68
N GLU A 159 -17.75 -16.49 -10.93
CA GLU A 159 -16.46 -16.71 -11.62
C GLU A 159 -15.70 -15.40 -11.80
N LEU A 160 -16.39 -14.33 -12.24
CA LEU A 160 -15.79 -13.01 -12.35
C LEU A 160 -15.23 -12.53 -11.00
N ARG A 161 -16.02 -12.66 -9.92
CA ARG A 161 -15.58 -12.27 -8.58
C ARG A 161 -14.34 -13.06 -8.13
N THR A 162 -14.29 -14.35 -8.42
CA THR A 162 -13.14 -15.22 -8.11
C THR A 162 -11.88 -14.77 -8.85
N ARG A 163 -12.01 -14.39 -10.13
CA ARG A 163 -10.92 -13.85 -10.94
C ARG A 163 -10.45 -12.47 -10.44
N GLN A 164 -11.37 -11.62 -9.99
CA GLN A 164 -11.07 -10.32 -9.38
C GLN A 164 -10.35 -10.49 -8.03
N GLN A 165 -10.78 -11.44 -7.19
CA GLN A 165 -10.08 -11.80 -5.95
C GLN A 165 -8.66 -12.33 -6.24
N CYS A 166 -8.48 -13.10 -7.31
CA CYS A 166 -7.16 -13.56 -7.75
C CYS A 166 -6.21 -12.39 -8.07
N ILE A 167 -6.70 -11.28 -8.65
CA ILE A 167 -5.89 -10.06 -8.81
C ILE A 167 -5.46 -9.51 -7.45
N ALA A 168 -6.36 -9.41 -6.47
CA ALA A 168 -6.01 -8.94 -5.14
C ALA A 168 -4.95 -9.83 -4.45
N GLU A 169 -5.01 -11.15 -4.66
CA GLU A 169 -3.99 -12.10 -4.23
C GLU A 169 -2.64 -11.85 -4.91
N ILE A 170 -2.64 -11.71 -6.23
CA ILE A 170 -1.44 -11.43 -7.03
C ILE A 170 -0.79 -10.11 -6.57
N THR A 171 -1.58 -9.06 -6.40
CA THR A 171 -1.12 -7.74 -5.94
C THR A 171 -0.44 -7.83 -4.58
N GLU A 172 -1.00 -8.60 -3.64
CA GLU A 172 -0.39 -8.75 -2.31
C GLU A 172 0.87 -9.64 -2.35
N MET A 173 0.92 -10.68 -3.20
CA MET A 173 2.14 -11.45 -3.41
C MET A 173 3.28 -10.59 -3.97
N ILE A 174 3.00 -9.75 -4.97
CA ILE A 174 3.98 -8.81 -5.53
C ILE A 174 4.44 -7.81 -4.46
N HIS A 175 3.51 -7.29 -3.66
CA HIS A 175 3.85 -6.38 -2.57
C HIS A 175 4.75 -7.03 -1.51
N VAL A 176 4.44 -8.25 -1.07
CA VAL A 176 5.26 -8.95 -0.07
C VAL A 176 6.62 -9.33 -0.66
N ALA A 177 6.68 -9.71 -1.94
CA ALA A 177 7.96 -9.94 -2.62
C ALA A 177 8.83 -8.67 -2.62
N SER A 178 8.24 -7.50 -2.93
CA SER A 178 8.99 -6.24 -2.89
C SER A 178 9.50 -5.92 -1.49
N LEU A 179 8.69 -6.13 -0.43
CA LEU A 179 9.13 -5.94 0.95
C LEU A 179 10.32 -6.85 1.33
N LEU A 180 10.32 -8.10 0.87
CA LEU A 180 11.41 -9.04 1.13
C LEU A 180 12.72 -8.61 0.48
N HIS A 181 12.65 -8.05 -0.72
CA HIS A 181 13.81 -7.51 -1.42
C HIS A 181 14.27 -6.19 -0.80
N ASP A 182 13.34 -5.28 -0.48
CA ASP A 182 13.63 -4.00 0.18
C ASP A 182 14.34 -4.21 1.53
N ASP A 183 13.87 -5.16 2.35
CA ASP A 183 14.49 -5.48 3.65
C ASP A 183 15.99 -5.87 3.51
N VAL A 184 16.37 -6.48 2.38
CA VAL A 184 17.77 -6.82 2.07
C VAL A 184 18.55 -5.61 1.58
N LEU A 185 17.94 -4.74 0.78
CA LEU A 185 18.58 -3.53 0.25
C LEU A 185 18.81 -2.48 1.34
N ASP A 186 17.87 -2.36 2.28
CA ASP A 186 17.90 -1.39 3.36
C ASP A 186 18.64 -1.89 4.62
N ASP A 187 19.21 -3.10 4.61
CA ASP A 187 19.80 -3.78 5.77
C ASP A 187 18.88 -3.71 7.02
N ALA A 188 17.57 -3.90 6.81
CA ALA A 188 16.57 -3.70 7.86
C ALA A 188 16.71 -4.81 8.93
N ASP A 189 16.64 -4.44 10.22
CA ASP A 189 16.59 -5.39 11.34
C ASP A 189 15.15 -5.81 11.69
N THR A 190 14.15 -4.96 11.39
CA THR A 190 12.74 -5.18 11.76
C THR A 190 11.76 -4.83 10.65
N ARG A 191 10.65 -5.56 10.58
CA ARG A 191 9.52 -5.33 9.67
C ARG A 191 8.21 -5.68 10.39
N ARG A 192 7.23 -4.76 10.36
CA ARG A 192 5.90 -4.93 11.00
C ARG A 192 5.99 -5.29 12.51
N GLY A 193 6.99 -4.77 13.21
CA GLY A 193 7.18 -5.00 14.65
C GLY A 193 7.82 -6.35 15.01
N ILE A 194 8.21 -7.16 14.03
CA ILE A 194 8.99 -8.39 14.21
C ILE A 194 10.34 -8.26 13.50
N GLY A 195 11.26 -9.21 13.71
CA GLY A 195 12.53 -9.25 12.97
C GLY A 195 12.27 -9.32 11.46
N SER A 196 13.05 -8.61 10.66
CA SER A 196 12.99 -8.73 9.20
C SER A 196 13.44 -10.13 8.75
N LEU A 197 13.04 -10.57 7.56
CA LEU A 197 13.38 -11.92 7.12
C LEU A 197 14.88 -12.09 6.86
N ASN A 198 15.54 -11.06 6.33
CA ASN A 198 16.98 -11.04 6.10
C ASN A 198 17.76 -11.15 7.43
N PHE A 199 17.28 -10.51 8.50
CA PHE A 199 17.88 -10.65 9.83
C PHE A 199 17.70 -12.07 10.40
N VAL A 200 16.50 -12.65 10.27
CA VAL A 200 16.18 -13.95 10.88
C VAL A 200 16.74 -15.14 10.07
N MET A 201 16.76 -15.04 8.74
CA MET A 201 17.03 -16.17 7.84
C MET A 201 18.16 -15.91 6.83
N GLY A 202 18.72 -14.71 6.82
CA GLY A 202 19.82 -14.30 5.95
C GLY A 202 19.37 -13.79 4.58
N ASN A 203 20.16 -12.87 4.01
CA ASN A 203 19.86 -12.17 2.75
C ASN A 203 19.55 -13.13 1.59
N LYS A 204 20.31 -14.23 1.47
CA LYS A 204 20.12 -15.21 0.37
C LYS A 204 18.73 -15.83 0.38
N LEU A 205 18.23 -16.21 1.56
CA LEU A 205 16.92 -16.85 1.66
C LEU A 205 15.80 -15.82 1.50
N ALA A 206 16.00 -14.58 1.96
CA ALA A 206 15.06 -13.48 1.72
C ALA A 206 14.89 -13.16 0.23
N VAL A 207 15.99 -13.08 -0.53
CA VAL A 207 15.94 -12.87 -1.99
C VAL A 207 15.19 -14.02 -2.68
N LEU A 208 15.54 -15.27 -2.37
CA LEU A 208 14.88 -16.46 -2.95
C LEU A 208 13.39 -16.55 -2.59
N ALA A 209 13.01 -16.12 -1.38
CA ALA A 209 11.60 -16.07 -0.99
C ALA A 209 10.83 -15.02 -1.81
N GLY A 210 11.42 -13.83 -2.04
CA GLY A 210 10.84 -12.83 -2.92
C GLY A 210 10.68 -13.34 -4.36
N ASP A 211 11.70 -14.00 -4.92
CA ASP A 211 11.66 -14.59 -6.26
C ASP A 211 10.59 -15.68 -6.38
N PHE A 212 10.43 -16.49 -5.34
CA PHE A 212 9.40 -17.51 -5.27
C PHE A 212 7.99 -16.91 -5.25
N LEU A 213 7.75 -15.86 -4.47
CA LEU A 213 6.46 -15.16 -4.46
C LEU A 213 6.15 -14.51 -5.81
N LEU A 214 7.15 -13.90 -6.45
CA LEU A 214 6.99 -13.34 -7.79
C LEU A 214 6.67 -14.42 -8.83
N SER A 215 7.33 -15.57 -8.75
CA SER A 215 7.02 -16.74 -9.59
C SER A 215 5.58 -17.22 -9.39
N ARG A 216 5.11 -17.32 -8.14
CA ARG A 216 3.72 -17.69 -7.82
C ARG A 216 2.72 -16.67 -8.36
N ALA A 217 3.02 -15.38 -8.24
CA ALA A 217 2.21 -14.31 -8.85
C ALA A 217 2.12 -14.45 -10.37
N CYS A 218 3.22 -14.76 -11.06
CA CYS A 218 3.22 -15.03 -12.50
C CYS A 218 2.39 -16.25 -12.91
N VAL A 219 2.46 -17.35 -12.14
CA VAL A 219 1.62 -18.55 -12.37
C VAL A 219 0.13 -18.22 -12.19
N ALA A 220 -0.21 -17.49 -11.13
CA ALA A 220 -1.59 -17.04 -10.88
C ALA A 220 -2.08 -16.11 -12.01
N LEU A 221 -1.26 -15.16 -12.46
CA LEU A 221 -1.54 -14.29 -13.61
C LEU A 221 -1.81 -15.08 -14.89
N ALA A 222 -0.95 -16.06 -15.22
CA ALA A 222 -1.12 -16.90 -16.39
C ALA A 222 -2.43 -17.71 -16.34
N SER A 223 -2.85 -18.14 -15.14
CA SER A 223 -4.11 -18.88 -14.95
C SER A 223 -5.36 -18.05 -15.29
N LEU A 224 -5.27 -16.71 -15.23
CA LEU A 224 -6.36 -15.82 -15.63
C LEU A 224 -6.59 -15.81 -17.14
N LYS A 225 -5.62 -16.25 -17.96
CA LYS A 225 -5.72 -16.31 -19.43
C LYS A 225 -6.14 -14.97 -20.07
N ASN A 226 -5.68 -13.85 -19.50
CA ASN A 226 -5.91 -12.52 -20.04
C ASN A 226 -4.55 -11.82 -20.21
N THR A 227 -4.09 -11.70 -21.46
CA THR A 227 -2.76 -11.17 -21.80
C THR A 227 -2.61 -9.68 -21.49
N GLU A 228 -3.69 -8.91 -21.55
CA GLU A 228 -3.67 -7.48 -21.21
C GLU A 228 -3.43 -7.29 -19.72
N VAL A 229 -4.12 -8.06 -18.87
CA VAL A 229 -3.90 -8.10 -17.42
C VAL A 229 -2.47 -8.55 -17.07
N VAL A 230 -1.97 -9.59 -17.74
CA VAL A 230 -0.57 -10.05 -17.57
C VAL A 230 0.40 -8.92 -17.91
N SER A 231 0.19 -8.21 -19.03
CA SER A 231 1.04 -7.09 -19.44
C SER A 231 1.02 -5.96 -18.42
N LEU A 232 -0.16 -5.60 -17.88
CA LEU A 232 -0.27 -4.54 -16.88
C LEU A 232 0.52 -4.85 -15.62
N LEU A 233 0.37 -6.06 -15.07
CA LEU A 233 1.09 -6.40 -13.84
C LEU A 233 2.57 -6.70 -14.08
N ALA A 234 2.97 -7.09 -15.30
CA ALA A 234 4.39 -7.14 -15.67
C ALA A 234 5.02 -5.73 -15.67
N THR A 235 4.32 -4.73 -16.25
CA THR A 235 4.73 -3.31 -16.19
C THR A 235 4.82 -2.81 -14.75
N VAL A 236 3.94 -3.26 -13.85
CA VAL A 236 4.06 -2.95 -12.42
C VAL A 236 5.37 -3.45 -11.82
N VAL A 237 5.77 -4.68 -12.12
CA VAL A 237 7.04 -5.24 -11.61
C VAL A 237 8.22 -4.43 -12.11
N GLU A 238 8.22 -4.03 -13.40
CA GLU A 238 9.22 -3.12 -13.96
C GLU A 238 9.23 -1.76 -13.24
N HIS A 239 8.06 -1.18 -12.99
CA HIS A 239 7.93 0.08 -12.26
C HIS A 239 8.47 -0.04 -10.83
N LEU A 240 8.19 -1.13 -10.10
CA LEU A 240 8.71 -1.29 -8.73
C LEU A 240 10.24 -1.29 -8.71
N VAL A 241 10.87 -2.04 -9.60
CA VAL A 241 12.34 -2.06 -9.75
C VAL A 241 12.87 -0.69 -10.16
N THR A 242 12.17 -0.01 -11.08
CA THR A 242 12.54 1.34 -11.51
C THR A 242 12.47 2.34 -10.36
N GLY A 243 11.40 2.32 -9.58
CA GLY A 243 11.21 3.18 -8.41
C GLY A 243 12.26 2.95 -7.33
N GLU A 244 12.66 1.69 -7.11
CA GLU A 244 13.74 1.35 -6.19
C GLU A 244 15.10 1.83 -6.70
N THR A 245 15.37 1.63 -7.99
CA THR A 245 16.61 2.09 -8.62
C THR A 245 16.72 3.62 -8.60
N MET A 246 15.60 4.32 -8.84
CA MET A 246 15.55 5.78 -8.67
C MET A 246 15.95 6.17 -7.26
N GLN A 247 15.39 5.53 -6.22
CA GLN A 247 15.76 5.80 -4.83
C GLN A 247 17.26 5.61 -4.57
N MET A 248 17.84 4.51 -5.05
CA MET A 248 19.27 4.20 -4.84
C MET A 248 20.21 5.14 -5.60
N THR A 249 19.80 5.64 -6.77
CA THR A 249 20.66 6.43 -7.67
C THR A 249 20.39 7.94 -7.60
N THR A 250 19.57 8.40 -6.65
CA THR A 250 19.14 9.81 -6.58
C THR A 250 20.31 10.75 -6.27
N THR A 251 20.54 11.74 -7.16
CA THR A 251 21.52 12.82 -6.93
C THR A 251 21.02 13.86 -5.91
N SER A 252 21.91 14.68 -5.36
CA SER A 252 21.52 15.74 -4.42
C SER A 252 20.54 16.75 -5.03
N GLU A 253 20.64 17.04 -6.33
CA GLU A 253 19.70 17.92 -7.04
C GLU A 253 18.33 17.27 -7.21
N GLN A 254 18.30 15.99 -7.58
CA GLN A 254 17.06 15.22 -7.73
C GLN A 254 16.31 15.03 -6.41
N ARG A 255 17.02 14.90 -5.27
CA ARG A 255 16.41 14.83 -3.94
C ARG A 255 15.58 16.07 -3.60
N CYS A 256 15.91 17.23 -4.17
CA CYS A 256 15.18 18.47 -3.97
C CYS A 256 14.07 18.72 -5.01
N SER A 257 13.89 17.82 -6.00
CA SER A 257 12.89 17.96 -7.06
C SER A 257 11.57 17.27 -6.67
N MET A 258 10.49 18.05 -6.61
CA MET A 258 9.14 17.53 -6.38
C MET A 258 8.69 16.60 -7.51
N GLU A 259 9.05 16.90 -8.76
CA GLU A 259 8.74 16.06 -9.92
C GLU A 259 9.39 14.68 -9.78
N TYR A 260 10.67 14.63 -9.42
CA TYR A 260 11.39 13.38 -9.21
C TYR A 260 10.79 12.58 -8.05
N TYR A 261 10.45 13.26 -6.96
CA TYR A 261 9.79 12.64 -5.81
C TYR A 261 8.44 12.00 -6.19
N LEU A 262 7.59 12.72 -6.93
CA LEU A 262 6.29 12.23 -7.38
C LEU A 262 6.43 11.05 -8.34
N GLN A 263 7.38 11.12 -9.29
CA GLN A 263 7.65 10.03 -10.23
C GLN A 263 8.14 8.76 -9.50
N LYS A 264 9.10 8.91 -8.57
CA LYS A 264 9.57 7.82 -7.73
C LYS A 264 8.43 7.22 -6.91
N THR A 265 7.59 8.06 -6.31
CA THR A 265 6.44 7.64 -5.49
C THR A 265 5.41 6.86 -6.32
N TYR A 266 5.16 7.31 -7.55
CA TYR A 266 4.31 6.58 -8.48
C TYR A 266 4.89 5.18 -8.75
N TYR A 267 6.15 5.09 -9.17
CA TYR A 267 6.75 3.81 -9.54
C TYR A 267 6.89 2.84 -8.36
N LYS A 268 7.35 3.32 -7.20
CA LYS A 268 7.58 2.49 -6.01
C LYS A 268 6.27 2.11 -5.29
N THR A 269 5.21 2.91 -5.41
CA THR A 269 3.98 2.71 -4.62
C THR A 269 2.70 2.70 -5.45
N ALA A 270 2.35 3.82 -6.10
CA ALA A 270 1.01 3.99 -6.68
C ALA A 270 0.76 3.08 -7.90
N SER A 271 1.80 2.78 -8.68
CA SER A 271 1.77 1.94 -9.88
C SER A 271 1.13 0.58 -9.62
N LEU A 272 1.44 -0.06 -8.49
CA LEU A 272 0.87 -1.36 -8.13
C LEU A 272 -0.64 -1.27 -7.92
N ILE A 273 -1.12 -0.22 -7.25
CA ILE A 273 -2.54 -0.04 -6.93
C ILE A 273 -3.30 0.36 -8.19
N SER A 274 -2.82 1.35 -8.94
CA SER A 274 -3.48 1.87 -10.14
C SER A 274 -3.67 0.81 -11.22
N ASN A 275 -2.61 0.06 -11.55
CA ASN A 275 -2.69 -1.00 -12.55
C ASN A 275 -3.51 -2.20 -12.07
N SER A 276 -3.51 -2.50 -10.77
CA SER A 276 -4.38 -3.54 -10.21
C SER A 276 -5.86 -3.14 -10.30
N CYS A 277 -6.21 -1.89 -9.97
CA CYS A 277 -7.58 -1.39 -10.17
C CYS A 277 -8.00 -1.44 -11.64
N LYS A 278 -7.10 -1.06 -12.57
CA LYS A 278 -7.33 -1.20 -14.01
C LYS A 278 -7.56 -2.65 -14.42
N ALA A 279 -6.76 -3.59 -13.91
CA ALA A 279 -6.92 -5.02 -14.18
C ALA A 279 -8.28 -5.56 -13.73
N ILE A 280 -8.81 -5.12 -12.59
CA ILE A 280 -10.16 -5.47 -12.11
C ILE A 280 -11.23 -5.05 -13.12
N ALA A 281 -11.12 -3.83 -13.68
CA ALA A 281 -12.06 -3.32 -14.68
C ALA A 281 -11.98 -4.09 -16.01
N LEU A 282 -10.77 -4.41 -16.47
CA LEU A 282 -10.57 -5.20 -17.69
C LEU A 282 -11.13 -6.62 -17.54
N LEU A 283 -10.97 -7.25 -16.38
CA LEU A 283 -11.55 -8.58 -16.12
C LEU A 283 -13.07 -8.57 -16.16
N ALA A 284 -13.71 -7.47 -15.75
CA ALA A 284 -15.16 -7.28 -15.83
C ALA A 284 -15.66 -6.91 -17.24
N GLY A 285 -14.76 -6.78 -18.23
CA GLY A 285 -15.13 -6.47 -19.61
C GLY A 285 -15.59 -5.03 -19.82
N HIS A 286 -15.19 -4.12 -18.93
CA HIS A 286 -15.53 -2.70 -19.04
C HIS A 286 -14.76 -2.00 -20.17
N THR A 287 -15.26 -0.83 -20.58
CA THR A 287 -14.64 -0.03 -21.63
C THR A 287 -13.25 0.50 -21.20
N ALA A 288 -12.46 0.94 -22.17
CA ALA A 288 -11.18 1.59 -21.92
C ALA A 288 -11.32 2.83 -21.02
N GLU A 289 -12.41 3.58 -21.17
CA GLU A 289 -12.71 4.76 -20.35
C GLU A 289 -12.90 4.39 -18.88
N VAL A 290 -13.77 3.42 -18.58
CA VAL A 290 -14.01 2.95 -17.20
C VAL A 290 -12.75 2.33 -16.61
N SER A 291 -11.99 1.58 -17.42
CA SER A 291 -10.70 1.02 -16.99
C SER A 291 -9.68 2.11 -16.64
N MET A 292 -9.68 3.23 -17.35
CA MET A 292 -8.84 4.39 -17.02
C MET A 292 -9.33 5.14 -15.79
N LEU A 293 -10.64 5.24 -15.54
CA LEU A 293 -11.16 5.79 -14.28
C LEU A 293 -10.73 4.94 -13.07
N ALA A 294 -10.77 3.61 -13.19
CA ALA A 294 -10.27 2.72 -12.17
C ALA A 294 -8.75 2.88 -11.94
N PHE A 295 -7.98 3.08 -13.02
CA PHE A 295 -6.55 3.39 -12.94
C PHE A 295 -6.27 4.69 -12.18
N GLU A 296 -6.94 5.78 -12.55
CA GLU A 296 -6.75 7.08 -11.90
C GLU A 296 -7.19 7.06 -10.44
N TYR A 297 -8.25 6.33 -10.10
CA TYR A 297 -8.64 6.14 -8.69
C TYR A 297 -7.52 5.48 -7.87
N GLY A 298 -6.88 4.42 -8.39
CA GLY A 298 -5.80 3.75 -7.66
C GLY A 298 -4.46 4.51 -7.67
N LYS A 299 -4.29 5.47 -8.57
CA LYS A 299 -3.06 6.26 -8.73
C LYS A 299 -2.99 7.44 -7.76
N ASN A 300 -4.12 8.13 -7.56
CA ASN A 300 -4.23 9.34 -6.74
C ASN A 300 -4.49 9.00 -5.27
#